data_AF-A0A257EJ05-F1
#
_entry.id   AF-A0A257EJ05-F1
#
_cell.length_a   1.000
_cell.length_b   1.000
_cell.length_c   1.000
_cell.angle_alpha   90.00
_cell.angle_beta   90.00
_cell.angle_gamma   90.00
#
_symmetry.space_group_name_H-M   'P 1'
#
loop_
_entity.id
_entity.type
_entity.pdbx_description
1 polymer ?
#
loop_
_entity_poly.entity_id
_entity_poly.type
_entity_poly.pdbx_seq_one_letter_code
_entity_poly.pdbx_strand_id
1 'polypeptide(L)' 'MNRATQFKTVVLDFEGVAHVGQAFVDEVFRVFATAHPHVRLKTMGMTPEVAKLVSLFGGA' A
#
# COMPACT_ATOMS: atom_id res chain seq x y z
N MET A 1 22.91 5.70 16.17
CA MET A 1 21.99 4.77 15.47
C MET A 1 20.61 5.43 15.39
N ASN A 2 20.25 6.14 14.31
CA ASN A 2 18.89 6.71 14.18
C ASN A 2 18.50 7.06 12.72
N ARG A 3 19.15 6.45 11.71
CA ARG A 3 18.90 6.79 10.29
C ARG A 3 17.72 6.05 9.67
N ALA A 4 17.29 4.93 10.28
CA ALA A 4 16.25 4.03 9.74
C ALA A 4 14.83 4.35 10.23
N THR A 5 14.64 5.40 11.03
CA THR A 5 13.40 5.73 11.74
C THR A 5 12.43 6.59 10.92
N GLN A 6 12.62 6.74 9.60
CA GLN A 6 11.90 7.76 8.83
C GLN A 6 11.49 7.31 7.42
N PHE A 7 10.84 6.14 7.28
CA PHE A 7 10.02 5.95 6.08
C PHE A 7 8.76 6.80 6.21
N LYS A 8 8.87 8.11 5.93
CA LYS A 8 7.72 9.04 5.95
C LYS A 8 6.71 8.70 4.86
N THR A 9 7.16 8.06 3.79
CA THR A 9 6.32 7.71 2.64
C THR A 9 6.88 6.46 1.96
N VAL A 10 6.01 5.49 1.70
CA VAL A 10 6.29 4.30 0.89
C VAL A 10 5.47 4.42 -0.38
N VAL A 11 6.12 4.21 -1.52
CA VAL A 11 5.47 4.20 -2.84
C VAL A 11 5.42 2.76 -3.32
N LEU A 12 4.21 2.26 -3.51
CA LEU A 12 3.93 0.96 -4.13
C LEU A 12 3.70 1.21 -5.62
N ASP A 13 4.67 0.83 -6.45
CA ASP A 13 4.54 0.86 -7.89
C ASP A 13 4.01 -0.48 -8.40
N PHE A 14 2.88 -0.43 -9.09
CA PHE A 14 2.19 -1.58 -9.66
C PHE A 14 2.41 -1.70 -11.17
N GLU A 15 3.37 -0.96 -11.74
CA GLU A 15 3.72 -1.11 -13.15
C GLU A 15 4.01 -2.58 -13.51
N GLY A 16 3.31 -3.10 -14.53
CA GLY A 16 3.41 -4.50 -14.95
C GLY A 16 2.68 -5.51 -14.05
N VAL A 17 2.06 -5.09 -12.95
CA VAL A 17 1.28 -5.97 -12.07
C VAL A 17 -0.14 -6.11 -12.60
N ALA A 18 -0.45 -7.28 -13.17
CA ALA A 18 -1.77 -7.57 -13.69
C ALA A 18 -2.82 -7.76 -12.58
N HIS A 19 -2.45 -8.42 -11.47
CA HIS A 19 -3.37 -8.80 -10.41
C HIS A 19 -2.71 -8.74 -9.03
N VAL A 20 -3.49 -8.42 -8.00
CA VAL A 20 -3.11 -8.51 -6.58
C VAL A 20 -4.18 -9.25 -5.80
N GLY A 21 -3.74 -10.16 -4.92
CA GLY A 21 -4.66 -10.93 -4.08
C GLY A 21 -5.22 -10.12 -2.91
N GLN A 22 -6.39 -10.52 -2.44
CA GLN A 22 -7.08 -9.88 -1.32
C GLN A 22 -6.22 -9.82 -0.04
N ALA A 23 -5.51 -10.90 0.28
CA ALA A 23 -4.65 -10.96 1.46
C ALA A 23 -3.48 -9.97 1.40
N PHE A 24 -2.93 -9.71 0.21
CA PHE A 24 -1.87 -8.70 0.05
C PHE A 24 -2.40 -7.29 0.35
N VAL A 25 -3.57 -6.96 -0.22
CA VAL A 25 -4.15 -5.63 -0.03
C VAL A 25 -4.59 -5.43 1.43
N ASP A 26 -5.12 -6.47 2.05
CA ASP A 26 -5.45 -6.47 3.47
C ASP A 26 -4.21 -6.24 4.37
N GLU A 27 -3.12 -6.98 4.11
CA GLU A 27 -1.89 -6.83 4.89
C GLU A 27 -1.27 -5.43 4.72
N VAL A 28 -1.20 -4.92 3.49
CA VAL A 28 -0.53 -3.63 3.20
C VAL A 28 -1.38 -2.43 3.64
N PHE A 29 -2.66 -2.40 3.26
CA PHE A 29 -3.49 -1.21 3.44
C PHE A 29 -4.28 -1.21 4.76
N ARG A 30 -4.40 -2.35 5.45
CA ARG A 30 -5.04 -2.42 6.77
C ARG A 30 -4.06 -2.74 7.89
N VAL A 31 -3.38 -3.88 7.84
CA VAL A 31 -2.52 -4.33 8.97
C VAL A 31 -1.29 -3.43 9.10
N PHE A 32 -0.50 -3.30 8.05
CA PHE A 32 0.71 -2.47 8.03
C PHE A 32 0.40 -1.00 8.27
N ALA A 33 -0.62 -0.45 7.61
CA ALA A 33 -1.04 0.95 7.81
C ALA A 33 -1.45 1.24 9.26
N THR A 34 -2.16 0.30 9.91
CA THR A 34 -2.55 0.43 11.32
C THR A 34 -1.36 0.30 12.26
N ALA A 35 -0.43 -0.62 11.98
CA ALA A 35 0.77 -0.81 12.79
C ALA A 35 1.77 0.36 12.64
N HIS A 36 1.75 1.06 11.50
CA HIS A 36 2.68 2.13 11.16
C HIS A 36 1.95 3.41 10.71
N PRO A 37 1.16 4.05 11.59
CA PRO A 37 0.33 5.21 11.21
C PRO A 37 1.14 6.45 10.79
N HIS A 38 2.45 6.47 11.06
CA HIS A 38 3.37 7.53 10.66
C HIS A 38 3.91 7.35 9.23
N VAL A 39 3.65 6.21 8.59
CA VAL A 39 4.07 5.90 7.22
C VAL A 39 2.93 6.27 6.27
N ARG A 40 3.19 7.16 5.31
CA ARG A 40 2.22 7.43 4.24
C ARG A 40 2.39 6.43 3.10
N LEU A 41 1.36 5.63 2.84
CA LEU A 41 1.32 4.78 1.66
C LEU A 41 0.85 5.60 0.44
N LYS A 42 1.58 5.47 -0.67
CA LYS A 42 1.18 5.97 -1.98
C LYS A 42 1.22 4.83 -2.98
N THR A 43 0.36 4.89 -3.98
CA THR A 43 0.28 3.89 -5.04
C THR A 43 0.46 4.57 -6.40
N MET A 44 1.11 3.89 -7.32
CA MET A 44 1.24 4.31 -8.72
C MET A 44 1.29 3.10 -9.65
N GLY A 45 1.15 3.31 -10.96
CA GLY A 45 1.26 2.22 -11.95
C GLY A 45 0.13 1.18 -11.90
N MET A 46 -0.97 1.42 -11.16
CA MET A 46 -2.04 0.43 -11.01
C MET A 46 -2.83 0.25 -12.31
N THR A 47 -3.10 -1.02 -12.65
CA THR A 47 -4.14 -1.36 -13.62
C THR A 47 -5.53 -1.08 -13.03
N PRO A 48 -6.59 -0.95 -13.85
CA PRO A 48 -7.94 -0.75 -13.35
C PRO A 48 -8.41 -1.85 -12.38
N GLU A 49 -7.97 -3.09 -12.59
CA GLU A 49 -8.29 -4.22 -11.71
C GLU A 49 -7.65 -4.07 -10.33
N VAL A 50 -6.34 -3.77 -10.30
CA VAL A 50 -5.59 -3.53 -9.05
C VAL A 50 -6.17 -2.33 -8.31
N ALA A 51 -6.47 -1.22 -9.02
CA ALA A 51 -7.04 -0.02 -8.42
C ALA A 51 -8.41 -0.29 -7.79
N LYS A 52 -9.26 -1.07 -8.46
CA LYS A 52 -10.56 -1.49 -7.91
C LYS A 52 -10.36 -2.27 -6.61
N LEU A 53 -9.45 -3.24 -6.59
CA LEU A 53 -9.23 -4.04 -5.40
C LEU A 53 -8.66 -3.21 -4.25
N VAL A 54 -7.68 -2.34 -4.50
CA VAL A 54 -7.11 -1.43 -3.49
C VAL A 54 -8.18 -0.49 -2.92
N SER A 55 -9.11 0.02 -3.73
CA SER A 55 -10.17 0.93 -3.26
C SER A 55 -11.14 0.30 -2.24
N LEU A 56 -11.23 -1.03 -2.20
CA LEU A 56 -12.06 -1.75 -1.22
C LEU A 56 -11.45 -1.77 0.19
N PHE A 57 -10.15 -1.50 0.30
CA PHE A 57 -9.39 -1.53 1.56
C PHE A 57 -8.79 -0.16 1.92
N GLY A 58 -8.69 0.76 0.97
CA GLY A 58 -8.29 2.15 1.16
C GLY A 58 -9.44 3.00 1.69
N GLY A 59 -9.78 2.84 2.96
CA GLY A 59 -10.86 3.58 3.62
C GLY A 59 -10.59 3.84 5.10
N ALA A 60 -9.70 4.79 5.39
CA ALA A 60 -9.75 5.79 6.47
C ALA A 60 -8.59 6.79 6.29
#